data_AF-A0A1W1XWM4-F1
#
_entry.id   AF-A0A1W1XWM4-F1
#
_cell.length_a   1.000
_cell.length_b   1.000
_cell.length_c   1.000
_cell.angle_alpha   90.00
_cell.angle_beta   90.00
_cell.angle_gamma   90.00
#
_symmetry.space_group_name_H-M   'P 1'
#
loop_
_entity.id
_entity.type
_entity.pdbx_description
1 polymer ?
#
loop_
_entity_poly.entity_id
_entity_poly.type
_entity_poly.pdbx_seq_one_letter_code
_entity_poly.pdbx_strand_id
1 'polypeptide(L)'
;MSTPPSFRSLEDLQEFREALYDYAPNIERLVAELVRQPDDATLIADLFRAFHNIKGDASLCGVMFVVPFAHGVENLLARLRAGTLAFHASLAELILLTLDRLELAVDAMAERQDIAHLQLDLLEQAIAELAELDQETLDEHCRQWLETLTGFAGAEAPALAEDTPGDVLSDDERADDLRFFRHLALQMERRQPQFEGRISRNLKLALDTNQRAGSPVDPVQLEAAVYMHDLGMMLLPEAIWLQGERLSELQRRQLSLHPSWGSGLLERMAGWQDAAAMVLQHHEKPDGSGYPQGLKGDGILPGAKILALVDAFEAVMLKHHQRGQHRSVLRAIAEINASDRQFDPAWIAPFNAVVRDMLGQR
;
A
#
# COMPACT_ATOMS: atom_id res chain seq x y z
N MET A 1 -18.88 28.49 -20.59
CA MET A 1 -19.06 28.98 -19.21
C MET A 1 -19.95 27.96 -18.54
N SER A 2 -19.33 26.97 -17.89
CA SER A 2 -20.07 25.94 -17.16
C SER A 2 -20.80 26.58 -15.99
N THR A 3 -22.00 26.09 -15.72
CA THR A 3 -22.78 26.49 -14.54
C THR A 3 -21.97 26.10 -13.30
N PRO A 4 -21.81 26.99 -12.30
CA PRO A 4 -21.07 26.63 -11.10
C PRO A 4 -21.68 25.37 -10.46
N PRO A 5 -20.85 24.44 -9.99
CA PRO A 5 -21.31 23.21 -9.36
C PRO A 5 -22.28 23.56 -8.24
N SER A 6 -23.49 23.00 -8.34
CA SER A 6 -24.62 23.36 -7.49
C SER A 6 -25.32 22.10 -6.99
N PHE A 7 -25.86 22.21 -5.78
CA PHE A 7 -26.59 21.17 -5.09
C PHE A 7 -27.80 21.78 -4.38
N ARG A 8 -28.83 20.97 -4.11
CA ARG A 8 -30.12 21.43 -3.57
C ARG A 8 -30.02 21.90 -2.11
N SER A 9 -29.38 21.11 -1.25
CA SER A 9 -29.15 21.44 0.16
C SER A 9 -27.92 20.72 0.72
N LEU A 10 -27.35 21.20 1.82
CA LEU A 10 -26.21 20.54 2.47
C LEU A 10 -26.55 19.14 2.98
N GLU A 11 -27.80 18.91 3.36
CA GLU A 11 -28.29 17.59 3.78
C GLU A 11 -28.28 16.63 2.59
N ASP A 12 -28.83 17.05 1.44
CA ASP A 12 -28.82 16.20 0.24
C ASP A 12 -27.38 15.95 -0.27
N LEU A 13 -26.48 16.93 -0.14
CA LEU A 13 -25.06 16.77 -0.49
C LEU A 13 -24.37 15.74 0.42
N GLN A 14 -24.70 15.73 1.72
CA GLN A 14 -24.17 14.76 2.67
C GLN A 14 -24.71 13.34 2.41
N GLU A 15 -25.99 13.21 2.11
CA GLU A 15 -26.59 11.92 1.73
C GLU A 15 -25.94 11.37 0.46
N PHE A 16 -25.75 12.21 -0.55
CA PHE A 16 -25.03 11.80 -1.76
C PHE A 16 -23.57 11.44 -1.49
N ARG A 17 -22.88 12.18 -0.60
CA ARG A 17 -21.51 11.87 -0.20
C ARG A 17 -21.39 10.46 0.37
N GLU A 18 -22.29 10.09 1.27
CA GLU A 18 -22.31 8.76 1.88
C GLU A 18 -22.53 7.68 0.81
N ALA A 19 -23.48 7.89 -0.10
CA ALA A 19 -23.71 6.98 -1.23
C ALA A 19 -22.47 6.85 -2.13
N LEU A 20 -21.78 7.96 -2.44
CA LEU A 20 -20.58 7.95 -3.26
C LEU A 20 -19.45 7.11 -2.63
N TYR A 21 -19.23 7.25 -1.31
CA TYR A 21 -18.27 6.44 -0.56
C TYR A 21 -18.61 4.96 -0.52
N ASP A 22 -19.89 4.59 -0.57
CA ASP A 22 -20.31 3.19 -0.66
C ASP A 22 -20.02 2.59 -2.05
N TYR A 23 -20.05 3.40 -3.11
CA TYR A 23 -19.72 2.96 -4.47
C TYR A 23 -18.22 2.84 -4.73
N ALA A 24 -17.40 3.74 -4.16
CA ALA A 24 -16.00 3.89 -4.52
C ALA A 24 -15.16 2.60 -4.38
N PRO A 25 -15.17 1.86 -3.25
CA PRO A 25 -14.38 0.63 -3.10
C PRO A 25 -14.74 -0.46 -4.11
N ASN A 26 -16.01 -0.55 -4.50
CA ASN A 26 -16.44 -1.52 -5.48
C ASN A 26 -16.02 -1.12 -6.90
N ILE A 27 -16.07 0.18 -7.24
CA ILE A 27 -15.57 0.69 -8.52
C ILE A 27 -14.07 0.45 -8.66
N GLU A 28 -13.28 0.77 -7.64
CA GLU A 28 -11.83 0.51 -7.61
C GLU A 28 -11.52 -0.97 -7.85
N ARG A 29 -12.22 -1.87 -7.16
CA ARG A 29 -12.08 -3.32 -7.33
C ARG A 29 -12.41 -3.76 -8.75
N LEU A 30 -13.54 -3.29 -9.30
CA LEU A 30 -13.98 -3.62 -10.67
C LEU A 30 -12.98 -3.13 -11.72
N VAL A 31 -12.48 -1.90 -11.57
CA VAL A 31 -11.45 -1.34 -12.46
C VAL A 31 -10.15 -2.16 -12.36
N ALA A 32 -9.68 -2.49 -11.17
CA ALA A 32 -8.48 -3.30 -10.97
C ALA A 32 -8.60 -4.74 -11.51
N GLU A 33 -9.80 -5.32 -11.53
CA GLU A 33 -10.09 -6.60 -12.19
C GLU A 33 -10.14 -6.44 -13.71
N LEU A 34 -10.75 -5.37 -14.24
CA LEU A 34 -10.78 -5.09 -15.68
C LEU A 34 -9.41 -4.81 -16.29
N VAL A 35 -8.49 -4.18 -15.54
CA VAL A 35 -7.09 -4.02 -16.00
C VAL A 35 -6.43 -5.38 -16.25
N ARG A 36 -6.79 -6.41 -15.47
CA ARG A 36 -6.28 -7.79 -15.64
C ARG A 36 -7.08 -8.60 -16.68
N GLN A 37 -8.36 -8.29 -16.85
CA GLN A 37 -9.29 -9.01 -17.73
C GLN A 37 -10.12 -8.00 -18.54
N PRO A 38 -9.52 -7.31 -19.54
CA PRO A 38 -10.13 -6.16 -20.22
C PRO A 38 -11.39 -6.49 -21.01
N ASP A 39 -11.57 -7.76 -21.39
CA ASP A 39 -12.70 -8.24 -22.20
C ASP A 39 -13.82 -8.88 -21.35
N ASP A 40 -13.74 -8.85 -20.00
CA ASP A 40 -14.78 -9.43 -19.15
C ASP A 40 -16.07 -8.60 -19.17
N ALA A 41 -17.02 -9.05 -19.98
CA ALA A 41 -18.33 -8.42 -20.13
C ALA A 41 -19.13 -8.28 -18.83
N THR A 42 -18.89 -9.14 -17.83
CA THR A 42 -19.56 -9.07 -16.52
C THR A 42 -19.02 -7.89 -15.73
N LEU A 43 -17.70 -7.75 -15.67
CA LEU A 43 -17.05 -6.64 -14.97
C LEU A 43 -17.41 -5.28 -15.61
N ILE A 44 -17.44 -5.20 -16.95
CA ILE A 44 -17.87 -3.98 -17.65
C ILE A 44 -19.34 -3.67 -17.33
N ALA A 45 -20.22 -4.67 -17.27
CA ALA A 45 -21.63 -4.47 -16.96
C ALA A 45 -21.85 -4.01 -15.51
N ASP A 46 -21.09 -4.53 -14.56
CA ASP A 46 -21.18 -4.12 -13.15
C ASP A 46 -20.60 -2.72 -12.93
N LEU A 47 -19.52 -2.37 -13.61
CA LEU A 47 -18.97 -1.02 -13.59
C LEU A 47 -19.94 0.00 -14.20
N PHE A 48 -20.59 -0.36 -15.32
CA PHE A 48 -21.66 0.45 -15.92
C PHE A 48 -22.81 0.68 -14.93
N ARG A 49 -23.25 -0.36 -14.20
CA ARG A 49 -24.31 -0.23 -13.18
C ARG A 49 -23.90 0.69 -12.03
N ALA A 50 -22.64 0.64 -11.59
CA ALA A 50 -22.16 1.49 -10.52
C ALA A 50 -22.27 2.99 -10.89
N PHE A 51 -21.77 3.37 -12.07
CA PHE A 51 -21.91 4.75 -12.56
C PHE A 51 -23.36 5.15 -12.87
N HIS A 52 -24.19 4.20 -13.31
CA HIS A 52 -25.63 4.42 -13.45
C HIS A 52 -26.31 4.77 -12.13
N ASN A 53 -25.95 4.07 -11.06
CA ASN A 53 -26.47 4.33 -9.72
C ASN A 53 -25.96 5.67 -9.17
N ILE A 54 -24.67 5.99 -9.34
CA ILE A 54 -24.11 7.30 -8.97
C ILE A 54 -24.89 8.44 -9.63
N LYS A 55 -25.18 8.33 -10.94
CA LYS A 55 -25.98 9.32 -11.66
C LYS A 55 -27.41 9.43 -11.11
N GLY A 56 -28.03 8.28 -10.81
CA GLY A 56 -29.36 8.19 -10.23
C GLY A 56 -29.44 8.88 -8.87
N ASP A 57 -28.53 8.53 -7.96
CA ASP A 57 -28.48 9.07 -6.61
C ASP A 57 -28.13 10.57 -6.61
N ALA A 58 -27.18 10.99 -7.46
CA ALA A 58 -26.89 12.41 -7.64
C ALA A 58 -28.12 13.21 -8.08
N SER A 59 -28.93 12.65 -8.99
CA SER A 59 -30.17 13.28 -9.45
C SER A 59 -31.24 13.32 -8.34
N LEU A 60 -31.36 12.25 -7.55
CA LEU A 60 -32.32 12.14 -6.44
C LEU A 60 -31.99 13.13 -5.31
N CYS A 61 -30.71 13.22 -4.93
CA CYS A 61 -30.20 14.19 -3.96
C CYS A 61 -30.06 15.61 -4.55
N GLY A 62 -30.33 15.81 -5.84
CA GLY A 62 -30.20 17.13 -6.48
C GLY A 62 -28.76 17.68 -6.50
N VAL A 63 -27.76 16.81 -6.49
CA VAL A 63 -26.33 17.12 -6.68
C VAL A 63 -26.02 17.12 -8.18
N MET A 64 -26.62 18.09 -8.89
CA MET A 64 -26.74 18.04 -10.35
C MET A 64 -25.40 18.15 -11.09
N PHE A 65 -24.37 18.72 -10.47
CA PHE A 65 -23.06 18.86 -11.11
C PHE A 65 -22.35 17.53 -11.34
N VAL A 66 -22.72 16.46 -10.63
CA VAL A 66 -22.12 15.11 -10.77
C VAL A 66 -22.63 14.40 -12.02
N VAL A 67 -23.88 14.70 -12.42
CA VAL A 67 -24.61 14.00 -13.49
C VAL A 67 -23.84 13.97 -14.82
N PRO A 68 -23.22 15.06 -15.31
CA PRO A 68 -22.45 15.04 -16.57
C PRO A 68 -21.27 14.07 -16.53
N PHE A 69 -20.55 13.99 -15.40
CA PHE A 69 -19.39 13.10 -15.25
C PHE A 69 -19.82 11.63 -15.27
N ALA A 70 -20.80 11.27 -14.44
CA ALA A 70 -21.31 9.91 -14.38
C ALA A 70 -21.91 9.48 -15.73
N HIS A 71 -22.62 10.39 -16.40
CA HIS A 71 -23.17 10.12 -17.73
C HIS A 71 -22.09 9.92 -18.81
N GLY A 72 -21.03 10.75 -18.80
CA GLY A 72 -19.94 10.62 -19.74
C GLY A 72 -19.18 9.29 -19.57
N VAL A 73 -18.92 8.88 -18.33
CA VAL A 73 -18.31 7.57 -18.03
C VAL A 73 -19.24 6.42 -18.44
N GLU A 74 -20.55 6.52 -18.18
CA GLU A 74 -21.52 5.54 -18.66
C GLU A 74 -21.49 5.39 -20.19
N ASN A 75 -21.34 6.47 -20.94
CA ASN A 75 -21.30 6.42 -22.41
C ASN A 75 -20.05 5.67 -22.89
N LEU A 76 -18.89 5.91 -22.28
CA LEU A 76 -17.66 5.14 -22.54
C LEU A 76 -17.86 3.65 -22.22
N LEU A 77 -18.44 3.33 -21.07
CA LEU A 77 -18.74 1.96 -20.64
C LEU A 77 -19.79 1.28 -21.54
N ALA A 78 -20.78 2.02 -22.05
CA ALA A 78 -21.77 1.50 -22.99
C ALA A 78 -21.12 1.06 -24.31
N ARG A 79 -20.13 1.83 -24.78
CA ARG A 79 -19.36 1.50 -25.98
C ARG A 79 -18.47 0.27 -25.78
N LEU A 80 -17.85 0.13 -24.61
CA LEU A 80 -17.15 -1.09 -24.21
C LEU A 80 -18.08 -2.31 -24.23
N ARG A 81 -19.29 -2.19 -23.64
CA ARG A 81 -20.30 -3.26 -23.66
C ARG A 81 -20.77 -3.62 -25.07
N ALA A 82 -20.82 -2.64 -25.98
CA ALA A 82 -21.18 -2.83 -27.37
C ALA A 82 -20.03 -3.41 -28.22
N GLY A 83 -18.82 -3.50 -27.67
CA GLY A 83 -17.62 -3.95 -28.39
C GLY A 83 -17.11 -2.94 -29.42
N THR A 84 -17.48 -1.66 -29.30
CA THR A 84 -17.01 -0.58 -30.20
C THR A 84 -15.78 0.15 -29.65
N LEU A 85 -15.39 -0.15 -28.41
CA LEU A 85 -14.16 0.26 -27.76
C LEU A 85 -13.54 -0.95 -27.07
N ALA A 86 -12.22 -0.94 -26.93
CA ALA A 86 -11.48 -1.84 -26.05
C ALA A 86 -11.15 -1.13 -24.73
N PHE A 87 -11.04 -1.90 -23.64
CA PHE A 87 -10.64 -1.35 -22.35
C PHE A 87 -9.11 -1.18 -22.32
N HIS A 88 -8.64 0.00 -21.93
CA HIS A 88 -7.23 0.36 -21.85
C HIS A 88 -6.87 0.88 -20.45
N ALA A 89 -5.60 0.82 -20.08
CA ALA A 89 -5.13 1.31 -18.78
C ALA A 89 -5.39 2.81 -18.58
N SER A 90 -5.24 3.62 -19.64
CA SER A 90 -5.58 5.05 -19.63
C SER A 90 -7.06 5.29 -19.28
N LEU A 91 -7.97 4.47 -19.82
CA LEU A 91 -9.39 4.55 -19.51
C LEU A 91 -9.69 4.16 -18.05
N ALA A 92 -8.94 3.20 -17.48
CA ALA A 92 -9.00 2.87 -16.06
C ALA A 92 -8.61 4.08 -15.20
N GLU A 93 -7.48 4.72 -15.51
CA GLU A 93 -7.00 5.92 -14.81
C GLU A 93 -8.00 7.07 -14.90
N LEU A 94 -8.61 7.30 -16.06
CA LEU A 94 -9.64 8.32 -16.24
C LEU A 94 -10.87 8.07 -15.36
N ILE A 95 -11.33 6.81 -15.29
CA ILE A 95 -12.50 6.43 -14.49
C ILE A 95 -12.21 6.68 -13.00
N LEU A 96 -11.04 6.26 -12.51
CA LEU A 96 -10.63 6.46 -11.12
C LEU A 96 -10.43 7.95 -10.80
N LEU A 97 -9.74 8.70 -11.67
CA LEU A 97 -9.56 10.15 -11.52
C LEU A 97 -10.91 10.89 -11.47
N THR A 98 -11.89 10.42 -12.24
CA THR A 98 -13.25 10.98 -12.22
C THR A 98 -13.89 10.75 -10.86
N LEU A 99 -13.81 9.52 -10.33
CA LEU A 99 -14.34 9.18 -9.01
C LEU A 99 -13.66 10.01 -7.91
N ASP A 100 -12.34 10.05 -7.87
CA ASP A 100 -11.54 10.80 -6.88
C ASP A 100 -11.92 12.29 -6.87
N ARG A 101 -12.06 12.90 -8.05
CA ARG A 101 -12.43 14.32 -8.17
C ARG A 101 -13.86 14.60 -7.72
N LEU A 102 -14.77 13.65 -7.91
CA LEU A 102 -16.13 13.78 -7.40
C LEU A 102 -16.17 13.67 -5.87
N GLU A 103 -15.43 12.73 -5.28
CA GLU A 103 -15.30 12.61 -3.82
C GLU A 103 -14.73 13.90 -3.21
N LEU A 104 -13.59 14.38 -3.74
CA LEU A 104 -12.96 15.62 -3.29
C LEU A 104 -13.88 16.83 -3.45
N ALA A 105 -14.64 16.91 -4.55
CA ALA A 105 -15.57 18.01 -4.79
C ALA A 105 -16.71 18.00 -3.78
N VAL A 106 -17.33 16.84 -3.54
CA VAL A 106 -18.42 16.70 -2.59
C VAL A 106 -17.95 17.00 -1.16
N ASP A 107 -16.76 16.53 -0.78
CA ASP A 107 -16.14 16.83 0.53
C ASP A 107 -15.88 18.32 0.73
N ALA A 108 -15.16 18.93 -0.21
CA ALA A 108 -14.84 20.35 -0.16
C ALA A 108 -16.13 21.19 -0.11
N MET A 109 -17.15 20.86 -0.91
CA MET A 109 -18.42 21.57 -0.91
C MET A 109 -19.19 21.40 0.41
N ALA A 110 -19.18 20.21 1.01
CA ALA A 110 -19.77 19.96 2.33
C ALA A 110 -19.10 20.80 3.43
N GLU A 111 -17.79 21.02 3.31
CA GLU A 111 -16.99 21.86 4.21
C GLU A 111 -16.96 23.35 3.81
N ARG A 112 -17.66 23.73 2.74
CA ARG A 112 -17.69 25.10 2.16
C ARG A 112 -16.31 25.62 1.72
N GLN A 113 -15.46 24.72 1.26
CA GLN A 113 -14.14 25.00 0.70
C GLN A 113 -14.23 25.26 -0.81
N ASP A 114 -13.17 25.86 -1.35
CA ASP A 114 -13.05 26.12 -2.79
C ASP A 114 -12.64 24.87 -3.56
N ILE A 115 -13.21 24.68 -4.75
CA ILE A 115 -13.00 23.51 -5.61
C ILE A 115 -12.38 23.86 -6.97
N ALA A 116 -11.99 25.12 -7.19
CA ALA A 116 -11.38 25.55 -8.45
C ALA A 116 -10.13 24.73 -8.81
N HIS A 117 -9.37 24.30 -7.79
CA HIS A 117 -8.16 23.48 -7.96
C HIS A 117 -8.42 22.07 -8.52
N LEU A 118 -9.66 21.56 -8.44
CA LEU A 118 -10.03 20.23 -8.96
C LEU A 118 -10.23 20.20 -10.48
N GLN A 119 -10.28 21.37 -11.13
CA GLN A 119 -10.41 21.50 -12.58
C GLN A 119 -11.58 20.68 -13.18
N LEU A 120 -12.74 20.70 -12.51
CA LEU A 120 -13.90 19.89 -12.90
C LEU A 120 -14.39 20.19 -14.32
N ASP A 121 -14.37 21.46 -14.75
CA ASP A 121 -14.72 21.86 -16.11
C ASP A 121 -13.83 21.18 -17.17
N LEU A 122 -12.54 21.03 -16.86
CA LEU A 122 -11.56 20.42 -17.76
C LEU A 122 -11.73 18.89 -17.79
N LEU A 123 -12.05 18.28 -16.65
CA LEU A 123 -12.40 16.86 -16.59
C LEU A 123 -13.67 16.55 -17.37
N GLU A 124 -14.71 17.38 -17.22
CA GLU A 124 -15.96 17.22 -17.96
C GLU A 124 -15.70 17.28 -19.48
N GLN A 125 -14.90 18.25 -19.91
CA GLN A 125 -14.47 18.38 -21.30
C GLN A 125 -13.72 17.13 -21.80
N ALA A 126 -12.79 16.60 -21.01
CA ALA A 126 -12.03 15.41 -21.35
C ALA A 126 -12.95 14.19 -21.57
N ILE A 127 -13.84 13.91 -20.62
CA ILE A 127 -14.76 12.78 -20.70
C ILE A 127 -15.71 12.93 -21.90
N ALA A 128 -16.24 14.14 -22.12
CA ALA A 128 -17.14 14.41 -23.23
C ALA A 128 -16.46 14.23 -24.60
N GLU A 129 -15.22 14.67 -24.76
CA GLU A 129 -14.46 14.47 -26.00
C GLU A 129 -14.15 12.99 -26.23
N LEU A 130 -13.64 12.29 -25.21
CA LEU A 130 -13.29 10.88 -25.30
C LEU A 130 -14.50 9.99 -25.63
N ALA A 131 -15.69 10.35 -25.13
CA ALA A 131 -16.93 9.62 -25.41
C ALA A 131 -17.30 9.58 -26.90
N GLU A 132 -16.82 10.52 -27.71
CA GLU A 132 -17.12 10.66 -29.14
C GLU A 132 -15.98 10.14 -30.06
N LEU A 133 -14.78 9.91 -29.53
CA LEU A 133 -13.62 9.47 -30.33
C LEU A 133 -13.72 8.02 -30.79
N ASP A 134 -13.03 7.66 -31.87
CA ASP A 134 -12.89 6.28 -32.32
C ASP A 134 -11.90 5.47 -31.46
N GLN A 135 -11.94 4.14 -31.57
CA GLN A 135 -11.07 3.27 -30.79
C GLN A 135 -9.57 3.48 -31.10
N GLU A 136 -9.23 3.81 -32.35
CA GLU A 136 -7.83 3.95 -32.78
C GLU A 136 -7.12 5.13 -32.12
N THR A 137 -7.85 6.21 -31.83
CA THR A 137 -7.26 7.44 -31.27
C THR A 137 -7.58 7.66 -29.79
N LEU A 138 -8.55 6.93 -29.21
CA LEU A 138 -9.03 7.14 -27.85
C LEU A 138 -7.94 6.98 -26.78
N ASP A 139 -7.12 5.94 -26.86
CA ASP A 139 -6.09 5.66 -25.84
C ASP A 139 -5.04 6.79 -25.78
N GLU A 140 -4.60 7.27 -26.95
CA GLU A 140 -3.65 8.38 -27.06
C GLU A 140 -4.24 9.70 -26.52
N HIS A 141 -5.46 10.05 -26.92
CA HIS A 141 -6.11 11.26 -26.41
C HIS A 141 -6.42 11.15 -24.91
N CYS A 142 -6.72 9.95 -24.41
CA CYS A 142 -6.95 9.73 -22.99
C CYS A 142 -5.67 10.01 -22.19
N ARG A 143 -4.50 9.54 -22.65
CA ARG A 143 -3.21 9.87 -22.03
C ARG A 143 -2.91 11.37 -22.05
N GLN A 144 -3.15 12.04 -23.18
CA GLN A 144 -2.95 13.50 -23.30
C GLN A 144 -3.84 14.28 -22.33
N TRP A 145 -5.10 13.84 -22.18
CA TRP A 145 -6.01 14.42 -21.20
C TRP A 145 -5.54 14.16 -19.77
N LEU A 146 -5.13 12.94 -19.43
CA LEU A 146 -4.59 12.61 -18.11
C LEU A 146 -3.35 13.45 -17.78
N GLU A 147 -2.46 13.67 -18.73
CA GLU A 147 -1.30 14.56 -18.57
C GLU A 147 -1.74 16.00 -18.30
N THR A 148 -2.68 16.51 -19.10
CA THR A 148 -3.20 17.87 -18.94
C THR A 148 -3.89 18.06 -17.58
N LEU A 149 -4.63 17.05 -17.13
CA LEU A 149 -5.40 17.08 -15.89
C LEU A 149 -4.54 16.92 -14.63
N THR A 150 -3.50 16.10 -14.69
CA THR A 150 -2.69 15.74 -13.51
C THR A 150 -1.34 16.44 -13.47
N GLY A 151 -0.87 16.97 -14.60
CA GLY A 151 0.49 17.48 -14.77
C GLY A 151 1.55 16.39 -14.89
N PHE A 152 1.14 15.12 -14.91
CA PHE A 152 2.01 13.97 -15.13
C PHE A 152 1.71 13.39 -16.50
N ALA A 153 2.64 13.55 -17.45
CA ALA A 153 2.68 12.67 -18.61
C ALA A 153 2.61 11.27 -18.03
N GLY A 154 1.55 10.52 -18.35
CA GLY A 154 1.47 9.12 -17.98
C GLY A 154 2.74 8.50 -18.50
N ALA A 155 3.77 8.40 -17.64
CA ALA A 155 4.94 7.63 -17.95
C ALA A 155 4.33 6.28 -18.31
N GLU A 156 4.67 5.75 -19.49
CA GLU A 156 4.57 4.32 -19.67
C GLU A 156 5.07 3.73 -18.36
N ALA A 157 4.16 3.20 -17.53
CA ALA A 157 4.54 2.58 -16.28
C ALA A 157 5.59 1.58 -16.74
N PRO A 158 6.89 1.79 -16.42
CA PRO A 158 8.01 1.34 -17.24
C PRO A 158 7.71 -0.08 -17.60
N ALA A 159 7.34 -0.32 -18.87
CA ALA A 159 6.43 -1.39 -19.30
C ALA A 159 6.60 -2.54 -18.34
N LEU A 160 5.70 -2.69 -17.33
CA LEU A 160 5.93 -3.53 -16.13
C LEU A 160 6.78 -4.68 -16.59
N ALA A 161 8.11 -4.60 -16.33
CA ALA A 161 9.08 -5.38 -17.08
C ALA A 161 8.50 -6.77 -17.08
N GLU A 162 8.14 -7.28 -18.28
CA GLU A 162 7.50 -8.59 -18.42
C GLU A 162 8.21 -9.45 -17.41
N ASP A 163 7.48 -9.94 -16.38
CA ASP A 163 8.06 -10.65 -15.25
C ASP A 163 9.07 -11.61 -15.85
N THR A 164 10.35 -11.21 -15.82
CA THR A 164 11.42 -11.95 -16.45
C THR A 164 12.01 -12.60 -15.24
N PRO A 165 11.51 -13.79 -14.84
CA PRO A 165 12.20 -14.54 -13.82
C PRO A 165 13.58 -14.85 -14.40
N GLY A 166 14.62 -14.20 -13.88
CA GLY A 166 15.92 -14.84 -13.83
C GLY A 166 17.15 -14.10 -14.32
N ASP A 167 17.18 -12.78 -14.44
CA ASP A 167 18.50 -12.13 -14.41
C ASP A 167 18.96 -12.03 -12.95
N VAL A 168 19.90 -12.90 -12.61
CA VAL A 168 20.66 -12.82 -11.36
C VAL A 168 21.36 -11.47 -11.37
N LEU A 169 20.91 -10.55 -10.51
CA LEU A 169 21.58 -9.26 -10.31
C LEU A 169 23.06 -9.49 -10.06
N SER A 170 23.91 -8.66 -10.68
CA SER A 170 25.32 -8.62 -10.31
C SER A 170 25.49 -8.21 -8.85
N ASP A 171 26.62 -8.59 -8.25
CA ASP A 171 26.92 -8.20 -6.87
C ASP A 171 26.95 -6.68 -6.69
N ASP A 172 27.36 -5.93 -7.73
CA ASP A 172 27.37 -4.47 -7.73
C ASP A 172 25.93 -3.90 -7.71
N GLU A 173 25.02 -4.43 -8.54
CA GLU A 173 23.61 -4.02 -8.54
C GLU A 173 22.93 -4.33 -7.20
N ARG A 174 23.17 -5.53 -6.62
CA ARG A 174 22.63 -5.86 -5.30
C ARG A 174 23.17 -4.92 -4.21
N ALA A 175 24.45 -4.55 -4.29
CA ALA A 175 25.06 -3.63 -3.35
C ALA A 175 24.49 -2.21 -3.47
N ASP A 176 24.15 -1.76 -4.69
CA ASP A 176 23.54 -0.46 -4.95
C ASP A 176 22.12 -0.39 -4.37
N ASP A 177 21.33 -1.43 -4.61
CA ASP A 177 19.99 -1.59 -4.04
C ASP A 177 20.01 -1.64 -2.51
N LEU A 178 20.93 -2.40 -1.90
CA LEU A 178 21.08 -2.43 -0.45
C LEU A 178 21.41 -1.05 0.12
N ARG A 179 22.27 -0.27 -0.56
CA ARG A 179 22.54 1.11 -0.14
C ARG A 179 21.26 1.92 -0.23
N PHE A 180 20.48 1.80 -1.30
CA PHE A 180 19.21 2.50 -1.44
C PHE A 180 18.21 2.14 -0.33
N PHE A 181 17.97 0.85 -0.07
CA PHE A 181 17.09 0.37 1.00
C PHE A 181 17.52 0.91 2.37
N ARG A 182 18.82 0.88 2.66
CA ARG A 182 19.36 1.45 3.89
C ARG A 182 19.07 2.93 4.02
N HIS A 183 19.19 3.71 2.94
CA HIS A 183 18.86 5.14 2.97
C HIS A 183 17.39 5.40 3.29
N LEU A 184 16.47 4.61 2.71
CA LEU A 184 15.04 4.68 3.00
C LEU A 184 14.75 4.33 4.46
N ALA A 185 15.30 3.23 4.95
CA ALA A 185 15.16 2.80 6.34
C ALA A 185 15.66 3.88 7.33
N LEU A 186 16.77 4.54 7.01
CA LEU A 186 17.28 5.66 7.80
C LEU A 186 16.38 6.90 7.74
N GLN A 187 15.70 7.19 6.62
CA GLN A 187 14.71 8.27 6.59
C GLN A 187 13.51 7.97 7.47
N MET A 188 13.06 6.71 7.49
CA MET A 188 12.02 6.28 8.42
C MET A 188 12.47 6.44 9.88
N GLU A 189 13.67 5.95 10.21
CA GLU A 189 14.25 6.03 11.56
C GLU A 189 14.27 7.49 12.07
N ARG A 190 14.64 8.45 11.20
CA ARG A 190 14.71 9.88 11.56
C ARG A 190 13.37 10.51 11.94
N ARG A 191 12.24 9.94 11.52
CA ARG A 191 10.91 10.44 11.90
C ARG A 191 10.58 10.16 13.37
N GLN A 192 11.24 9.19 14.00
CA GLN A 192 11.01 8.81 15.38
C GLN A 192 12.31 8.84 16.18
N PRO A 193 12.55 9.87 17.01
CA PRO A 193 13.81 10.01 17.77
C PRO A 193 14.16 8.78 18.63
N GLN A 194 13.15 8.01 19.05
CA GLN A 194 13.34 6.81 19.84
C GLN A 194 13.90 5.62 19.05
N PHE A 195 13.86 5.68 17.71
CA PHE A 195 14.41 4.63 16.84
C PHE A 195 15.90 4.81 16.56
N GLU A 196 16.57 5.82 17.12
CA GLU A 196 17.99 6.07 16.85
C GLU A 196 18.85 4.79 16.98
N GLY A 197 19.53 4.43 15.89
CA GLY A 197 20.38 3.26 15.77
C GLY A 197 19.65 1.92 15.73
N ARG A 198 18.31 1.89 15.63
CA ARG A 198 17.49 0.67 15.55
C ARG A 198 17.89 -0.17 14.34
N ILE A 199 18.03 0.46 13.17
CA ILE A 199 18.34 -0.28 11.94
C ILE A 199 19.66 -1.04 12.06
N SER A 200 20.71 -0.40 12.61
CA SER A 200 22.02 -1.05 12.77
C SER A 200 22.00 -2.18 13.81
N ARG A 201 21.22 -2.03 14.89
CA ARG A 201 21.04 -3.10 15.88
C ARG A 201 20.26 -4.28 15.31
N ASN A 202 19.18 -4.01 14.59
CA ASN A 202 18.33 -5.03 13.99
C ASN A 202 19.10 -5.86 12.97
N LEU A 203 19.87 -5.19 12.12
CA LEU A 203 20.70 -5.86 11.13
C LEU A 203 21.70 -6.80 11.80
N LYS A 204 22.41 -6.30 12.82
CA LYS A 204 23.38 -7.11 13.56
C LYS A 204 22.71 -8.31 14.23
N LEU A 205 21.59 -8.09 14.93
CA LEU A 205 20.86 -9.17 15.60
C LEU A 205 20.38 -10.22 14.60
N ALA A 206 19.83 -9.81 13.45
CA ALA A 206 19.33 -10.72 12.44
C ALA A 206 20.45 -11.56 11.81
N LEU A 207 21.53 -10.92 11.35
CA LEU A 207 22.65 -11.60 10.71
C LEU A 207 23.40 -12.53 11.66
N ASP A 208 23.68 -12.08 12.89
CA ASP A 208 24.35 -12.91 13.90
C ASP A 208 23.46 -14.10 14.30
N THR A 209 22.14 -13.91 14.38
CA THR A 209 21.19 -15.00 14.69
C THR A 209 21.16 -16.03 13.57
N ASN A 210 21.13 -15.57 12.32
CA ASN A 210 21.23 -16.43 11.14
C ASN A 210 22.54 -17.22 11.15
N GLN A 211 23.67 -16.54 11.37
CA GLN A 211 24.99 -17.18 11.46
C GLN A 211 25.05 -18.23 12.59
N ARG A 212 24.50 -17.92 13.76
CA ARG A 212 24.46 -18.82 14.91
C ARG A 212 23.62 -20.07 14.66
N ALA A 213 22.59 -19.95 13.82
CA ALA A 213 21.76 -21.05 13.35
C ALA A 213 22.38 -21.85 12.19
N GLY A 214 23.60 -21.50 11.73
CA GLY A 214 24.29 -22.18 10.63
C GLY A 214 24.04 -21.56 9.25
N SER A 215 23.62 -20.30 9.19
CA SER A 215 23.36 -19.52 7.96
C SER A 215 22.37 -20.16 6.97
N PRO A 216 21.18 -20.61 7.40
CA PRO A 216 20.18 -21.17 6.48
C PRO A 216 19.48 -20.13 5.60
N VAL A 217 19.65 -18.83 5.87
CA VAL A 217 19.09 -17.72 5.07
C VAL A 217 20.19 -16.98 4.33
N ASP A 218 19.97 -16.59 3.06
CA ASP A 218 20.89 -15.70 2.34
C ASP A 218 21.05 -14.39 3.13
N PRO A 219 22.26 -14.05 3.62
CA PRO A 219 22.49 -12.83 4.40
C PRO A 219 22.16 -11.56 3.62
N VAL A 220 22.30 -11.55 2.29
CA VAL A 220 22.02 -10.37 1.46
C VAL A 220 20.51 -10.11 1.39
N GLN A 221 19.71 -11.16 1.21
CA GLN A 221 18.24 -11.06 1.25
C GLN A 221 17.76 -10.67 2.65
N LEU A 222 18.35 -11.25 3.70
CA LEU A 222 17.99 -10.94 5.07
C LEU A 222 18.32 -9.47 5.42
N GLU A 223 19.43 -8.94 4.94
CA GLU A 223 19.79 -7.53 5.10
C GLU A 223 18.75 -6.60 4.43
N ALA A 224 18.37 -6.88 3.18
CA ALA A 224 17.32 -6.12 2.51
C ALA A 224 15.99 -6.19 3.27
N ALA A 225 15.60 -7.38 3.75
CA ALA A 225 14.37 -7.56 4.51
C ALA A 225 14.40 -6.77 5.83
N VAL A 226 15.54 -6.71 6.53
CA VAL A 226 15.70 -5.87 7.73
C VAL A 226 15.49 -4.39 7.41
N TYR A 227 16.01 -3.88 6.30
CA TYR A 227 15.80 -2.47 5.94
C TYR A 227 14.35 -2.17 5.57
N MET A 228 13.65 -3.13 4.95
CA MET A 228 12.38 -2.87 4.29
C MET A 228 11.14 -3.32 5.08
N HIS A 229 11.28 -4.17 6.11
CA HIS A 229 10.12 -4.78 6.80
C HIS A 229 9.08 -3.78 7.28
N ASP A 230 9.54 -2.63 7.76
CA ASP A 230 8.74 -1.58 8.36
C ASP A 230 8.45 -0.41 7.40
N LEU A 231 9.05 -0.40 6.22
CA LEU A 231 8.99 0.75 5.31
C LEU A 231 7.55 1.05 4.87
N GLY A 232 6.70 0.02 4.78
CA GLY A 232 5.28 0.18 4.48
C GLY A 232 4.54 1.11 5.47
N MET A 233 5.02 1.27 6.70
CA MET A 233 4.42 2.21 7.65
C MET A 233 4.48 3.66 7.15
N MET A 234 5.47 4.01 6.31
CA MET A 234 5.58 5.34 5.73
C MET A 234 4.43 5.70 4.78
N LEU A 235 3.65 4.72 4.33
CA LEU A 235 2.46 4.91 3.50
C LEU A 235 1.18 5.07 4.33
N LEU A 236 1.27 4.93 5.66
CA LEU A 236 0.16 5.20 6.58
C LEU A 236 0.21 6.65 7.06
N PRO A 237 -0.95 7.24 7.40
CA PRO A 237 -1.00 8.49 8.15
C PRO A 237 -0.05 8.44 9.37
N GLU A 238 0.80 9.46 9.50
CA GLU A 238 1.82 9.54 10.56
C GLU A 238 1.21 9.36 11.96
N ALA A 239 -0.02 9.83 12.17
CA ALA A 239 -0.77 9.65 13.41
C ALA A 239 -1.00 8.17 13.82
N ILE A 240 -0.95 7.22 12.89
CA ILE A 240 -1.18 5.80 13.20
C ILE A 240 0.05 5.15 13.82
N TRP A 241 1.26 5.54 13.41
CA TRP A 241 2.49 4.86 13.81
C TRP A 241 3.45 5.74 14.63
N LEU A 242 3.26 7.07 14.64
CA LEU A 242 3.98 8.00 15.53
C LEU A 242 3.25 8.27 16.86
N GLN A 243 1.99 7.85 17.03
CA GLN A 243 1.24 8.10 18.27
C GLN A 243 1.64 7.16 19.41
N GLY A 244 1.83 7.73 20.61
CA GLY A 244 2.07 7.00 21.86
C GLY A 244 0.79 6.53 22.57
N GLU A 245 -0.37 6.66 21.93
CA GLU A 245 -1.68 6.27 22.50
C GLU A 245 -2.11 4.87 22.03
N ARG A 246 -3.12 4.31 22.69
CA ARG A 246 -3.60 2.96 22.40
C ARG A 246 -4.37 2.96 21.08
N LEU A 247 -3.82 2.27 20.07
CA LEU A 247 -4.45 2.14 18.74
C LEU A 247 -5.88 1.61 18.83
N SER A 248 -6.79 2.26 18.11
CA SER A 248 -8.14 1.75 17.84
C SER A 248 -8.09 0.48 16.99
N GLU A 249 -9.20 -0.26 16.92
CA GLU A 249 -9.26 -1.44 16.05
C GLU A 249 -9.05 -1.10 14.58
N LEU A 250 -9.58 0.04 14.12
CA LEU A 250 -9.39 0.51 12.75
C LEU A 250 -7.92 0.83 12.48
N GLN A 251 -7.27 1.59 13.37
CA GLN A 251 -5.86 1.93 13.26
C GLN A 251 -4.97 0.68 13.28
N ARG A 252 -5.32 -0.33 14.09
CA ARG A 252 -4.61 -1.61 14.11
C ARG A 252 -4.74 -2.37 12.78
N ARG A 253 -5.93 -2.37 12.17
CA ARG A 253 -6.15 -2.97 10.84
C ARG A 253 -5.36 -2.25 9.76
N GLN A 254 -5.35 -0.92 9.78
CA GLN A 254 -4.54 -0.13 8.85
C GLN A 254 -3.04 -0.40 9.04
N LEU A 255 -2.58 -0.41 10.30
CA LEU A 255 -1.18 -0.73 10.60
C LEU A 255 -0.80 -2.13 10.12
N SER A 256 -1.69 -3.12 10.19
CA SER A 256 -1.40 -4.48 9.69
C SER A 256 -1.21 -4.60 8.18
N LEU A 257 -1.44 -3.52 7.40
CA LEU A 257 -1.19 -3.51 5.95
C LEU A 257 0.29 -3.25 5.59
N HIS A 258 1.09 -2.71 6.52
CA HIS A 258 2.47 -2.35 6.21
C HIS A 258 3.36 -3.50 5.71
N PRO A 259 3.22 -4.78 6.15
CA PRO A 259 4.03 -5.86 5.61
C PRO A 259 3.72 -6.11 4.13
N SER A 260 2.43 -6.03 3.76
CA SER A 260 1.99 -6.17 2.37
C SER A 260 2.55 -5.07 1.48
N TRP A 261 2.55 -3.83 1.96
CA TRP A 261 3.12 -2.71 1.22
C TRP A 261 4.64 -2.77 1.12
N GLY A 262 5.32 -3.11 2.22
CA GLY A 262 6.78 -3.33 2.21
C GLY A 262 7.20 -4.45 1.26
N SER A 263 6.47 -5.57 1.26
CA SER A 263 6.68 -6.68 0.31
C SER A 263 6.46 -6.23 -1.12
N GLY A 264 5.35 -5.56 -1.39
CA GLY A 264 5.00 -5.10 -2.74
C GLY A 264 6.01 -4.13 -3.34
N LEU A 265 6.71 -3.32 -2.53
CA LEU A 265 7.82 -2.48 -3.01
C LEU A 265 9.02 -3.34 -3.47
N LEU A 266 9.37 -4.38 -2.72
CA LEU A 266 10.47 -5.28 -3.06
C LEU A 266 10.14 -6.23 -4.21
N GLU A 267 8.89 -6.71 -4.33
CA GLU A 267 8.44 -7.59 -5.41
C GLU A 267 8.61 -6.96 -6.80
N ARG A 268 8.62 -5.63 -6.87
CA ARG A 268 8.83 -4.87 -8.10
C ARG A 268 10.29 -4.75 -8.51
N MET A 269 11.21 -5.27 -7.70
CA MET A 269 12.65 -5.24 -7.95
C MET A 269 13.15 -6.67 -8.19
N ALA A 270 13.73 -6.91 -9.36
CA ALA A 270 14.28 -8.22 -9.71
C ALA A 270 15.32 -8.67 -8.67
N GLY A 271 15.35 -9.95 -8.32
CA GLY A 271 16.34 -10.51 -7.41
C GLY A 271 16.09 -10.28 -5.92
N TRP A 272 14.94 -9.71 -5.51
CA TRP A 272 14.59 -9.46 -4.10
C TRP A 272 13.36 -10.22 -3.60
N GLN A 273 12.93 -11.26 -4.31
CA GLN A 273 11.72 -12.04 -4.01
C GLN A 273 11.76 -12.70 -2.63
N ASP A 274 12.93 -13.20 -2.21
CA ASP A 274 13.10 -13.81 -0.89
C ASP A 274 12.97 -12.77 0.23
N ALA A 275 13.60 -11.59 0.06
CA ALA A 275 13.45 -10.48 0.99
C ALA A 275 11.99 -10.01 1.08
N ALA A 276 11.30 -9.89 -0.06
CA ALA A 276 9.88 -9.54 -0.10
C ALA A 276 9.03 -10.53 0.70
N ALA A 277 9.21 -11.83 0.45
CA ALA A 277 8.49 -12.87 1.18
C ALA A 277 8.80 -12.86 2.69
N MET A 278 10.05 -12.58 3.10
CA MET A 278 10.41 -12.41 4.50
C MET A 278 9.68 -11.21 5.12
N VAL A 279 9.64 -10.07 4.41
CA VAL A 279 8.92 -8.87 4.83
C VAL A 279 7.43 -9.13 4.94
N LEU A 280 6.81 -9.81 3.99
CA LEU A 280 5.38 -10.10 4.04
C LEU A 280 4.99 -10.92 5.28
N GLN A 281 5.85 -11.85 5.67
CA GLN A 281 5.57 -12.86 6.70
C GLN A 281 6.08 -12.48 8.10
N HIS A 282 6.75 -11.34 8.30
CA HIS A 282 7.44 -11.06 9.57
C HIS A 282 6.50 -10.87 10.78
N HIS A 283 5.20 -10.75 10.55
CA HIS A 283 4.16 -10.74 11.58
C HIS A 283 3.32 -12.03 11.64
N GLU A 284 3.71 -13.05 10.89
CA GLU A 284 3.14 -14.39 11.01
C GLU A 284 3.57 -15.05 12.31
N LYS A 285 2.71 -15.91 12.85
CA LYS A 285 2.94 -16.61 14.12
C LYS A 285 2.83 -18.10 13.91
N PRO A 286 3.67 -18.93 14.54
CA PRO A 286 3.64 -20.39 14.33
C PRO A 286 2.28 -21.05 14.58
N ASP A 287 1.42 -20.45 15.42
CA ASP A 287 0.07 -20.94 15.71
C ASP A 287 -1.00 -20.52 14.68
N GLY A 288 -0.66 -19.66 13.72
CA GLY A 288 -1.55 -19.13 12.68
C GLY A 288 -2.40 -17.93 13.12
N SER A 289 -2.14 -17.35 14.29
CA SER A 289 -2.81 -16.12 14.76
C SER A 289 -2.14 -14.83 14.25
N GLY A 290 -1.12 -14.97 13.40
CA GLY A 290 -0.41 -13.87 12.75
C GLY A 290 -1.15 -13.33 11.51
N TYR A 291 -0.50 -12.43 10.80
CA TYR A 291 -1.02 -11.75 9.61
C TYR A 291 0.13 -11.47 8.61
N PRO A 292 -0.16 -11.23 7.32
CA PRO A 292 -1.48 -11.10 6.68
C PRO A 292 -2.12 -12.41 6.18
N GLN A 293 -1.35 -13.50 6.06
CA GLN A 293 -1.77 -14.76 5.44
C GLN A 293 -2.21 -15.83 6.47
N GLY A 294 -1.84 -15.69 7.75
CA GLY A 294 -2.19 -16.66 8.79
C GLY A 294 -1.44 -17.98 8.67
N LEU A 295 -0.17 -17.90 8.24
CA LEU A 295 0.72 -19.05 8.04
C LEU A 295 1.04 -19.74 9.36
N LYS A 296 1.40 -21.03 9.29
CA LYS A 296 1.67 -21.86 10.48
C LYS A 296 3.03 -22.55 10.38
N GLY A 297 3.71 -22.63 11.52
CA GLY A 297 4.95 -23.41 11.71
C GLY A 297 5.94 -23.28 10.53
N ASP A 298 6.08 -24.38 9.78
CA ASP A 298 7.03 -24.51 8.66
C ASP A 298 6.62 -23.74 7.40
N GLY A 299 5.38 -23.24 7.32
CA GLY A 299 4.94 -22.35 6.24
C GLY A 299 5.54 -20.95 6.33
N ILE A 300 6.13 -20.57 7.47
CA ILE A 300 6.76 -19.26 7.68
C ILE A 300 8.26 -19.39 7.36
N LEU A 301 8.77 -18.47 6.53
CA LEU A 301 10.17 -18.46 6.13
C LEU A 301 11.10 -18.28 7.34
N PRO A 302 12.26 -18.98 7.38
CA PRO A 302 13.30 -18.77 8.37
C PRO A 302 13.67 -17.30 8.61
N GLY A 303 13.84 -16.51 7.55
CA GLY A 303 14.15 -15.08 7.66
C GLY A 303 13.05 -14.26 8.31
N ALA A 304 11.77 -14.57 8.02
CA ALA A 304 10.63 -13.93 8.69
C ALA A 304 10.57 -14.27 10.18
N LYS A 305 10.90 -15.51 10.56
CA LYS A 305 11.00 -15.94 11.97
C LYS A 305 12.10 -15.17 12.73
N ILE A 306 13.23 -14.88 12.07
CA ILE A 306 14.29 -14.04 12.62
C ILE A 306 13.78 -12.59 12.79
N LEU A 307 13.16 -12.01 11.77
CA LEU A 307 12.63 -10.64 11.82
C LEU A 307 11.60 -10.47 12.94
N ALA A 308 10.69 -11.43 13.11
CA ALA A 308 9.69 -11.40 14.17
C ALA A 308 10.32 -11.32 15.58
N LEU A 309 11.41 -12.05 15.82
CA LEU A 309 12.16 -12.00 17.09
C LEU A 309 12.86 -10.66 17.28
N VAL A 310 13.52 -10.16 16.22
CA VAL A 310 14.25 -8.88 16.24
C VAL A 310 13.30 -7.71 16.49
N ASP A 311 12.16 -7.66 15.80
CA ASP A 311 11.18 -6.60 15.96
C ASP A 311 10.53 -6.62 17.35
N ALA A 312 10.15 -7.80 17.84
CA ALA A 312 9.62 -7.95 19.19
C ALA A 312 10.65 -7.53 20.26
N PHE A 313 11.92 -7.86 20.06
CA PHE A 313 12.99 -7.43 20.96
C PHE A 313 13.12 -5.91 21.01
N GLU A 314 13.12 -5.22 19.87
CA GLU A 314 13.17 -3.75 19.83
C GLU A 314 11.93 -3.13 20.47
N ALA A 315 10.73 -3.66 20.22
CA ALA A 315 9.50 -3.16 20.84
C ALA A 315 9.57 -3.24 22.38
N VAL A 316 10.08 -4.34 22.93
CA VAL A 316 10.26 -4.50 24.39
C VAL A 316 11.38 -3.60 24.92
N MET A 317 12.50 -3.49 24.19
CA MET A 317 13.60 -2.59 24.54
C MET A 317 13.15 -1.14 24.63
N LEU A 318 12.35 -0.70 23.65
CA LEU A 318 11.79 0.64 23.59
C LEU A 318 10.85 0.92 24.76
N LYS A 319 9.95 -0.02 25.07
CA LYS A 319 9.02 0.07 26.20
C LYS A 319 9.72 0.25 27.56
N HIS A 320 10.95 -0.26 27.69
CA HIS A 320 11.72 -0.21 28.95
C HIS A 320 12.96 0.68 28.90
N HIS A 321 13.12 1.55 27.89
CA HIS A 321 14.36 2.34 27.68
C HIS A 321 14.80 3.16 28.91
N GLN A 322 13.86 3.66 29.72
CA GLN A 322 14.15 4.49 30.91
C GLN A 322 14.73 3.72 32.12
N ARG A 323 14.83 2.38 32.06
CA ARG A 323 15.15 1.53 33.21
C ARG A 323 16.59 1.02 33.23
N GLY A 324 17.43 1.55 32.33
CA GLY A 324 18.84 1.17 32.17
C GLY A 324 19.01 -0.04 31.24
N GLN A 325 19.91 0.09 30.26
CA GLN A 325 20.06 -0.82 29.12
C GLN A 325 20.17 -2.30 29.51
N HIS A 326 20.99 -2.65 30.51
CA HIS A 326 21.18 -4.04 30.93
C HIS A 326 19.89 -4.68 31.50
N ARG A 327 19.09 -3.92 32.24
CA ARG A 327 17.80 -4.41 32.78
C ARG A 327 16.76 -4.55 31.68
N SER A 328 16.76 -3.65 30.70
CA SER A 328 15.87 -3.71 29.54
C SER A 328 16.15 -4.95 28.68
N VAL A 329 17.42 -5.29 28.44
CA VAL A 329 17.79 -6.48 27.66
C VAL A 329 17.37 -7.77 28.36
N LEU A 330 17.69 -7.94 29.66
CA LEU A 330 17.28 -9.14 30.41
C LEU A 330 15.76 -9.32 30.41
N ARG A 331 15.01 -8.22 30.48
CA ARG A 331 13.55 -8.24 30.43
C ARG A 331 13.03 -8.57 29.03
N ALA A 332 13.64 -8.03 27.98
CA ALA A 332 13.28 -8.37 26.60
C ALA A 332 13.48 -9.87 26.32
N ILE A 333 14.60 -10.45 26.75
CA ILE A 333 14.82 -11.90 26.66
C ILE A 333 13.77 -12.67 27.47
N ALA A 334 13.49 -12.24 28.70
CA ALA A 334 12.51 -12.92 29.55
C ALA A 334 11.09 -12.86 28.96
N GLU A 335 10.69 -11.71 28.40
CA GLU A 335 9.39 -11.53 27.74
C GLU A 335 9.32 -12.40 26.46
N ILE A 336 10.35 -12.41 25.61
CA ILE A 336 10.41 -13.26 24.41
C ILE A 336 10.32 -14.75 24.78
N ASN A 337 11.07 -15.19 25.80
CA ASN A 337 11.05 -16.58 26.24
C ASN A 337 9.74 -17.00 26.91
N ALA A 338 8.96 -16.04 27.42
CA ALA A 338 7.65 -16.27 28.02
C ALA A 338 6.49 -16.18 27.01
N SER A 339 6.75 -15.70 25.79
CA SER A 339 5.77 -15.64 24.70
C SER A 339 5.60 -17.00 24.03
N ASP A 340 5.13 -17.98 24.80
CA ASP A 340 4.77 -19.30 24.31
C ASP A 340 3.82 -19.14 23.11
N ARG A 341 4.16 -19.78 21.97
CA ARG A 341 3.42 -19.79 20.69
C ARG A 341 3.60 -18.59 19.76
N GLN A 342 4.23 -17.50 20.20
CA GLN A 342 4.47 -16.34 19.32
C GLN A 342 5.67 -16.55 18.40
N PHE A 343 6.69 -17.26 18.87
CA PHE A 343 7.94 -17.47 18.14
C PHE A 343 8.24 -18.95 17.96
N ASP A 344 8.96 -19.28 16.89
CA ASP A 344 9.42 -20.63 16.65
C ASP A 344 10.55 -20.98 17.63
N PRO A 345 10.40 -22.05 18.44
CA PRO A 345 11.41 -22.45 19.43
C PRO A 345 12.81 -22.69 18.85
N ALA A 346 12.91 -23.10 17.58
CA ALA A 346 14.19 -23.35 16.93
C ALA A 346 15.03 -22.07 16.78
N TRP A 347 14.38 -20.90 16.72
CA TRP A 347 15.01 -19.59 16.52
C TRP A 347 15.29 -18.84 17.83
N ILE A 348 14.58 -19.18 18.90
CA ILE A 348 14.77 -18.57 20.23
C ILE A 348 16.19 -18.85 20.76
N ALA A 349 16.69 -20.08 20.63
CA ALA A 349 17.99 -20.46 21.18
C ALA A 349 19.18 -19.74 20.50
N PRO A 350 19.29 -19.73 19.15
CA PRO A 350 20.30 -18.91 18.44
C PRO A 350 20.20 -17.43 18.80
N PHE A 351 18.99 -16.85 18.79
CA PHE A 351 18.78 -15.44 19.13
C PHE A 351 19.26 -15.10 20.55
N ASN A 352 18.86 -15.91 21.53
CA ASN A 352 19.29 -15.74 22.92
C ASN A 352 20.80 -15.89 23.13
N ALA A 353 21.49 -16.66 22.28
CA ALA A 353 22.95 -16.75 22.34
C ALA A 353 23.59 -15.44 21.87
N VAL A 354 23.12 -14.87 20.76
CA VAL A 354 23.58 -13.58 20.24
C VAL A 354 23.38 -12.46 21.25
N VAL A 355 22.17 -12.35 21.84
CA VAL A 355 21.89 -11.30 22.84
C VAL A 355 22.78 -11.46 24.08
N ARG A 356 23.10 -12.68 24.50
CA ARG A 356 24.04 -12.94 25.61
C ARG A 356 25.46 -12.50 25.27
N ASP A 357 25.93 -12.78 24.07
CA ASP A 357 27.25 -12.36 23.61
C ASP A 357 27.36 -10.83 23.58
N MET A 358 26.30 -10.12 23.17
CA MET A 358 26.24 -8.65 23.23
C MET A 358 26.32 -8.09 24.66
N LEU A 359 25.82 -8.83 25.65
CA LEU A 359 25.91 -8.43 27.07
C LEU A 359 27.29 -8.74 27.68
N GLY A 360 27.95 -9.81 27.24
CA GLY A 360 29.26 -10.26 27.75
C GLY A 360 30.48 -9.53 27.18
N GLN A 361 30.30 -8.77 26.10
CA GLN A 361 31.36 -7.98 25.45
C GLN A 361 31.56 -6.56 26.03
N ARG A 362 31.08 -6.30 27.25
CA ARG A 362 31.19 -4.99 27.93
C ARG A 362 32.03 -5.03 29.19
#